data_AF-R7EYB1-F1
#
_entry.id   AF-R7EYB1-F1
#
_cell.length_a   1.000
_cell.length_b   1.000
_cell.length_c   1.000
_cell.angle_alpha   90.00
_cell.angle_beta   90.00
_cell.angle_gamma   90.00
#
_symmetry.space_group_name_H-M   'P 1'
#
loop_
_entity.id
_entity.type
_entity.pdbx_description
1 polymer ?
#
loop_
_entity_poly.entity_id
_entity_poly.type
_entity_poly.pdbx_seq_one_letter_code
_entity_poly.pdbx_strand_id
1 'polypeptide(L)' 'MSDYDKRLFAYQMAMALARGMRSKGLISAKEYAKIDTIIANKYGISSCSIFR' A
#
# COMPACT_ATOMS: atom_id res chain seq x y z
N MET A 1 -12.23 11.37 12.75
CA MET A 1 -11.53 10.52 11.77
C MET A 1 -12.05 9.11 11.94
N SER A 2 -12.67 8.55 10.90
CA SER A 2 -13.23 7.20 10.97
C SER A 2 -12.11 6.16 11.07
N ASP A 3 -12.41 4.95 11.57
CA ASP A 3 -11.41 3.87 11.59
C ASP A 3 -10.99 3.42 10.18
N TYR A 4 -11.83 3.68 9.18
CA TYR A 4 -11.48 3.51 7.78
C TYR A 4 -10.39 4.50 7.35
N ASP A 5 -10.51 5.78 7.71
CA ASP A 5 -9.52 6.81 7.36
C ASP A 5 -8.15 6.50 7.99
N LYS A 6 -8.13 5.99 9.22
CA LYS A 6 -6.89 5.55 9.89
C LYS A 6 -6.21 4.41 9.14
N ARG A 7 -6.99 3.43 8.68
CA ARG A 7 -6.51 2.28 7.89
C ARG A 7 -5.98 2.76 6.53
N LEU A 8 -6.70 3.65 5.87
CA LEU A 8 -6.30 4.26 4.59
C LEU A 8 -4.99 5.05 4.74
N PHE A 9 -4.87 5.85 5.78
CA PHE A 9 -3.65 6.60 6.07
C PHE A 9 -2.46 5.66 6.30
N ALA A 10 -2.63 4.60 7.10
CA ALA A 10 -1.58 3.61 7.35
C ALA A 10 -1.14 2.88 6.07
N TYR A 11 -2.09 2.52 5.20
CA TYR A 11 -1.78 1.95 3.87
C TYR A 11 -0.99 2.94 3.01
N GLN A 12 -1.43 4.20 2.92
CA GLN A 12 -0.75 5.21 2.11
C GLN A 12 0.68 5.47 2.59
N MET A 13 0.91 5.48 3.90
CA MET A 13 2.25 5.59 4.48
C MET A 13 3.15 4.41 4.12
N ALA A 14 2.65 3.18 4.25
CA ALA A 14 3.39 1.98 3.84
C ALA A 14 3.72 1.99 2.34
N MET A 15 2.77 2.40 1.50
CA MET A 15 2.97 2.49 0.06
C MET A 15 3.89 3.64 -0.35
N ALA A 16 3.96 4.73 0.41
CA ALA A 16 4.94 5.80 0.20
C ALA A 16 6.37 5.30 0.43
N LEU A 17 6.59 4.50 1.48
CA LEU A 17 7.88 3.85 1.72
C LEU A 17 8.25 2.88 0.58
N ALA A 18 7.31 2.02 0.18
CA ALA A 18 7.51 1.09 -0.94
C ALA A 18 7.82 1.84 -2.25
N ARG A 19 7.18 2.99 -2.50
CA ARG A 19 7.49 3.84 -3.67
C ARG A 19 8.91 4.39 -3.60
N GLY A 20 9.36 4.84 -2.43
CA GLY A 20 10.74 5.27 -2.22
C GLY A 20 11.75 4.15 -2.48
N MET A 21 11.46 2.93 -2.02
CA MET A 21 12.30 1.76 -2.27
C MET A 21 12.37 1.43 -3.76
N ARG A 22 11.23 1.48 -4.47
CA ARG A 22 11.17 1.26 -5.92
C ARG A 22 11.96 2.32 -6.69
N SER A 23 11.80 3.59 -6.31
CA SER A 23 12.52 4.70 -6.95
C SER A 23 14.04 4.61 -6.79
N LYS A 24 14.51 3.96 -5.72
CA LYS A 24 15.92 3.69 -5.46
C LYS A 24 16.41 2.39 -6.11
N GLY A 25 15.55 1.67 -6.82
CA GLY A 25 15.87 0.37 -7.43
C GLY A 25 16.05 -0.78 -6.43
N LEU A 26 15.67 -0.59 -5.16
CA LEU A 26 15.80 -1.62 -4.11
C LEU A 26 14.80 -2.75 -4.27
N ILE A 27 13.65 -2.47 -4.89
CA ILE A 27 12.60 -3.45 -5.18
C ILE A 27 12.15 -3.31 -6.63
N SER A 28 11.85 -4.45 -7.24
CA SER A 28 11.25 -4.54 -8.57
C SER A 28 9.76 -4.16 -8.56
N ALA A 29 9.20 -3.89 -9.73
CA ALA A 29 7.75 -3.66 -9.87
C ALA A 29 6.90 -4.85 -9.39
N LYS A 30 7.41 -6.09 -9.54
CA LYS A 30 6.74 -7.31 -9.08
C LYS A 30 6.72 -7.41 -7.56
N GLU A 31 7.81 -7.03 -6.91
CA GLU A 31 7.88 -6.97 -5.44
C GLU A 31 7.01 -5.84 -4.89
N TYR A 32 6.98 -4.69 -5.57
CA TYR A 32 6.07 -3.59 -5.23
C TYR A 32 4.60 -4.05 -5.25
N ALA A 33 4.17 -4.81 -6.28
CA ALA A 33 2.81 -5.35 -6.36
C ALA A 33 2.50 -6.39 -5.26
N LYS A 34 3.50 -7.21 -4.87
CA LYS A 34 3.35 -8.11 -3.72
C LYS A 34 3.18 -7.34 -2.40
N ILE A 35 3.97 -6.30 -2.19
CA ILE A 35 3.87 -5.44 -1.00
C ILE A 35 2.49 -4.78 -0.98
N ASP A 36 2.03 -4.22 -2.10
CA ASP A 36 0.70 -3.64 -2.23
C ASP A 36 -0.40 -4.61 -1.78
N THR A 37 -0.37 -5.84 -2.31
CA THR A 37 -1.35 -6.88 -1.97
C THR A 37 -1.31 -7.25 -0.47
N ILE A 38 -0.12 -7.37 0.12
CA ILE A 38 0.04 -7.71 1.55
C ILE A 38 -0.49 -6.58 2.43
N ILE A 39 -0.15 -5.32 2.11
CA ILE A 39 -0.55 -4.16 2.90
C ILE A 39 -2.05 -3.89 2.73
N ALA A 40 -2.59 -4.00 1.52
CA ALA A 40 -4.02 -3.96 1.23
C ALA A 40 -4.80 -4.97 2.07
N ASN A 41 -4.38 -6.24 2.08
CA ASN A 41 -5.01 -7.28 2.90
C ASN A 41 -4.87 -7.01 4.41
N LYS A 42 -3.69 -6.58 4.87
CA LYS A 42 -3.41 -6.29 6.30
C LYS A 42 -4.33 -5.21 6.84
N TYR A 43 -4.54 -4.15 6.06
CA TYR A 43 -5.42 -3.06 6.45
C TYR A 43 -6.86 -3.27 5.96
N GLY A 44 -7.21 -4.44 5.40
CA GLY A 44 -8.52 -4.77 4.85
C GLY A 44 -9.02 -3.75 3.82
N ILE A 45 -8.09 -3.08 3.14
CA ILE A 45 -8.38 -2.17 2.03
C ILE A 45 -8.32 -3.05 0.80
N SER A 46 -9.48 -3.55 0.37
CA SER A 46 -9.57 -4.31 -0.86
C SER A 46 -9.02 -3.47 -2.02
N SER A 47 -8.32 -4.09 -2.98
CA SER A 47 -7.93 -3.38 -4.21
C SER A 47 -9.14 -2.79 -4.93
N CYS A 48 -10.33 -3.38 -4.78
CA CYS A 48 -11.60 -2.83 -5.28
C CYS A 48 -11.98 -1.49 -4.65
N SER A 49 -11.52 -1.19 -3.43
CA SER A 49 -11.76 0.09 -2.74
C SER A 49 -10.75 1.17 -3.14
N ILE A 50 -9.64 0.81 -3.78
CA ILE A 50 -8.55 1.71 -4.20
C ILE A 50 -8.81 2.26 -5.61
N PHE A 51 -9.56 1.53 -6.45
CA PHE A 51 -9.89 1.92 -7.83
C PHE A 51 -11.29 2.55 -8.00
N ARG A 52 -11.94 2.99 -6.91
CA ARG A 52 -13.24 3.68 -7.00
C ARG A 52 -13.06 5.18 -7.22
#